data_AF-A0AA96UD16-F1
#
_entry.id   AF-A0AA96UD16-F1
#
_cell.length_a   1.000
_cell.length_b   1.000
_cell.length_c   1.000
_cell.angle_alpha   90.00
_cell.angle_beta   90.00
_cell.angle_gamma   90.00
#
_symmetry.space_group_name_H-M   'P 1'
#
loop_
_entity.id
_entity.type
_entity.pdbx_description
1 polymer ?
#
loop_
_entity_poly.entity_id
_entity_poly.type
_entity_poly.pdbx_seq_one_letter_code
_entity_poly.pdbx_strand_id
1 'polypeptide(L)'
;MEDEYLTLIDVFLKDSDLRMALFRQASRTMTFDRPSLNMGELGLAAHSFKGSSSNMGAVLLSELCLRLEEQARREQPEGLEQLIALIDEEYQSIRQLFEAERQTLMAQT
;
A
#
# COMPACT_ATOMS: atom_id res chain seq x y z
N MET A 1 20.55 -5.89 -14.26
CA MET A 1 20.66 -4.92 -15.37
C MET A 1 19.75 -3.74 -15.05
N GLU A 2 20.06 -2.49 -15.41
CA GLU A 2 19.23 -1.31 -15.04
C GLU A 2 17.76 -1.45 -15.47
N ASP A 3 17.51 -2.14 -16.59
CA ASP A 3 16.18 -2.50 -17.08
C ASP A 3 15.34 -3.33 -16.09
N GLU A 4 15.99 -4.21 -15.31
CA GLU A 4 15.30 -5.03 -14.31
C GLU A 4 14.84 -4.19 -13.12
N TYR A 5 15.62 -3.17 -12.73
CA TYR A 5 15.25 -2.28 -11.62
C TYR A 5 14.12 -1.33 -11.99
N LEU A 6 14.16 -0.75 -13.21
CA LEU A 6 13.05 0.03 -13.76
C LEU A 6 11.76 -0.78 -13.79
N THR A 7 11.84 -2.04 -14.25
CA THR A 7 10.68 -2.95 -14.26
C THR A 7 10.14 -3.20 -12.85
N LEU A 8 11.00 -3.36 -11.84
CA LEU A 8 10.57 -3.51 -10.45
C LEU A 8 9.81 -2.29 -9.93
N ILE A 9 10.30 -1.08 -10.23
CA ILE A 9 9.61 0.16 -9.87
C ILE A 9 8.23 0.22 -10.52
N ASP A 10 8.13 -0.04 -11.83
CA ASP A 10 6.86 0.02 -12.55
C ASP A 10 5.84 -1.00 -12.03
N VAL A 11 6.28 -2.23 -11.77
CA VAL A 11 5.45 -3.29 -11.21
C VAL A 11 4.98 -2.90 -9.80
N PHE A 12 5.88 -2.40 -8.96
CA PHE A 12 5.55 -1.97 -7.61
C PHE A 12 4.49 -0.86 -7.61
N LEU A 13 4.68 0.20 -8.41
CA LEU A 13 3.75 1.33 -8.47
C LEU A 13 2.36 0.87 -8.95
N LYS A 14 2.31 0.06 -10.01
CA LYS A 14 1.06 -0.47 -10.56
C LYS A 14 0.30 -1.34 -9.55
N ASP A 15 0.98 -2.26 -8.89
CA ASP A 15 0.35 -3.16 -7.91
C ASP A 15 -0.07 -2.40 -6.65
N SER A 16 0.70 -1.40 -6.24
CA SER A 16 0.40 -0.57 -5.08
C SER A 16 -0.84 0.30 -5.30
N ASP A 17 -1.04 0.85 -6.51
CA ASP A 17 -2.25 1.63 -6.84
C ASP A 17 -3.54 0.80 -6.70
N LEU A 18 -3.50 -0.47 -7.15
CA LEU A 18 -4.63 -1.38 -7.00
C LEU A 18 -4.96 -1.66 -5.53
N ARG A 19 -3.92 -1.86 -4.69
CA ARG A 19 -4.09 -2.11 -3.25
C ARG A 19 -4.59 -0.88 -2.52
N MET A 20 -4.08 0.31 -2.86
CA MET A 20 -4.54 1.56 -2.27
C MET A 20 -5.98 1.89 -2.63
N ALA A 21 -6.43 1.54 -3.84
CA ALA A 21 -7.84 1.66 -4.20
C ALA A 21 -8.74 0.82 -3.28
N LEU A 22 -8.34 -0.42 -2.96
CA LEU A 22 -9.04 -1.30 -2.02
C LEU A 22 -9.06 -0.72 -0.61
N PHE A 23 -7.94 -0.21 -0.09
CA PHE A 23 -7.88 0.39 1.24
C PHE A 23 -8.75 1.64 1.35
N ARG A 24 -8.68 2.53 0.36
CA ARG A 24 -9.54 3.73 0.31
C ARG A 24 -11.02 3.37 0.24
N GLN A 25 -11.37 2.29 -0.47
CA GLN A 25 -12.75 1.79 -0.49
C GLN A 25 -13.17 1.26 0.89
N ALA A 26 -12.32 0.46 1.53
CA ALA A 26 -12.56 -0.06 2.88
C ALA A 26 -12.81 1.07 3.90
N SER A 27 -12.02 2.14 3.85
CA SER A 27 -12.21 3.32 4.70
C SER A 27 -13.56 4.01 4.46
N ARG A 28 -13.95 4.21 3.19
CA ARG A 28 -15.25 4.84 2.85
C ARG A 28 -16.46 3.99 3.23
N THR A 29 -16.33 2.67 3.24
CA THR A 29 -17.43 1.81 3.68
C THR A 29 -17.68 1.84 5.19
N MET A 30 -16.73 2.35 5.98
CA MET A 30 -16.95 2.54 7.43
C MET A 30 -17.82 3.75 7.75
N THR A 31 -17.83 4.78 6.90
CA THR A 31 -18.52 6.05 7.18
C THR A 31 -20.00 6.03 6.83
N PHE A 32 -20.44 5.09 5.99
CA PHE A 32 -21.84 4.89 5.63
C PHE A 32 -22.24 3.53 6.17
N ASP A 33 -23.25 3.45 7.05
CA ASP A 33 -23.86 2.22 7.63
C ASP A 33 -24.27 1.18 6.56
N ARG A 34 -23.29 0.64 5.83
CA ARG A 34 -23.42 -0.35 4.79
C ARG A 34 -22.61 -1.57 5.22
N PRO A 35 -23.22 -2.77 5.20
CA PRO A 35 -22.47 -4.00 5.28
C PRO A 35 -21.70 -4.12 3.95
N SER A 36 -20.43 -4.49 3.87
CA SER A 36 -19.65 -5.34 4.75
C SER A 36 -18.18 -4.98 4.51
N LEU A 37 -17.50 -4.44 5.52
CA LEU A 37 -16.06 -4.38 5.47
C LEU A 37 -15.53 -5.82 5.57
N ASN A 38 -15.00 -6.35 4.47
CA ASN A 38 -14.39 -7.68 4.49
C ASN A 38 -12.98 -7.58 5.10
N MET A 39 -12.90 -7.76 6.42
CA MET A 39 -11.63 -7.75 7.15
C MET A 39 -10.65 -8.82 6.62
N GLY A 40 -11.16 -9.96 6.12
CA GLY A 40 -10.32 -10.98 5.51
C GLY A 40 -9.61 -10.49 4.23
N GLU A 41 -10.36 -9.86 3.32
CA GLU A 41 -9.80 -9.27 2.10
C GLU A 41 -8.83 -8.13 2.40
N LEU A 42 -9.17 -7.27 3.37
CA LEU A 42 -8.31 -6.18 3.82
C LEU A 42 -6.98 -6.72 4.37
N GLY A 43 -7.04 -7.75 5.22
CA GLY A 43 -5.86 -8.39 5.80
C GLY A 43 -4.97 -9.05 4.74
N LEU A 44 -5.56 -9.75 3.75
CA LEU A 44 -4.81 -10.35 2.65
C LEU A 44 -4.12 -9.30 1.77
N ALA A 45 -4.84 -8.22 1.45
CA ALA A 45 -4.28 -7.11 0.69
C ALA A 45 -3.12 -6.44 1.44
N ALA A 46 -3.27 -6.21 2.75
CA ALA A 46 -2.24 -5.67 3.64
C ALA A 46 -1.01 -6.60 3.75
N HIS A 47 -1.21 -7.90 3.94
CA HIS A 47 -0.14 -8.90 3.98
C HIS A 47 0.74 -8.86 2.73
N SER A 48 0.08 -8.87 1.57
CA SER A 48 0.81 -8.90 0.30
C SER A 48 1.43 -7.54 -0.02
N PHE A 49 0.86 -6.42 0.44
CA PHE A 49 1.46 -5.09 0.26
C PHE A 49 2.68 -4.89 1.18
N LYS A 50 2.63 -5.41 2.41
CA LYS A 50 3.77 -5.47 3.33
C LYS A 50 4.98 -6.12 2.68
N GLY A 51 4.78 -7.29 2.05
CA GLY A 51 5.85 -8.02 1.36
C GLY A 51 6.45 -7.23 0.20
N SER A 52 5.59 -6.67 -0.66
CA SER A 52 6.03 -5.83 -1.77
C SER A 52 6.83 -4.60 -1.32
N SER A 53 6.30 -3.88 -0.31
CA SER A 53 6.95 -2.70 0.27
C SER A 53 8.29 -3.03 0.92
N SER A 54 8.38 -4.16 1.63
CA SER A 54 9.64 -4.64 2.22
C SER A 54 10.68 -4.95 1.15
N ASN A 55 10.29 -5.59 0.04
CA ASN A 55 11.20 -5.92 -1.06
C ASN A 55 11.74 -4.66 -1.75
N MET A 56 10.95 -3.58 -1.80
CA MET A 56 11.34 -2.29 -2.35
C MET A 56 12.07 -1.38 -1.34
N GLY A 57 12.30 -1.85 -0.11
CA GLY A 57 12.94 -1.04 0.93
C GLY A 57 12.06 0.05 1.56
N ALA A 58 10.76 0.07 1.27
CA ALA A 58 9.79 0.97 1.89
C ALA A 58 9.41 0.45 3.29
N VAL A 59 10.35 0.58 4.24
CA VAL A 59 10.25 -0.02 5.58
C VAL A 59 9.03 0.48 6.35
N LEU A 60 8.82 1.80 6.40
CA LEU A 60 7.69 2.38 7.14
C LEU A 60 6.35 1.95 6.54
N LEU A 61 6.22 1.96 5.21
CA LEU A 61 5.02 1.45 4.53
C LEU A 61 4.75 -0.02 4.85
N SER A 62 5.80 -0.84 4.92
CA SER A 62 5.71 -2.25 5.30
C SER A 62 5.22 -2.42 6.74
N GLU A 63 5.73 -1.62 7.69
CA GLU A 63 5.29 -1.64 9.08
C GLU A 63 3.83 -1.23 9.26
N LEU A 64 3.38 -0.19 8.54
CA LEU A 64 1.98 0.24 8.57
C LEU A 64 1.06 -0.85 7.98
N CYS A 65 1.47 -1.50 6.89
CA CYS A 65 0.75 -2.63 6.31
C CYS A 65 0.69 -3.84 7.27
N LEU A 66 1.75 -4.09 8.04
CA LEU A 66 1.72 -5.12 9.09
C LEU A 66 0.66 -4.79 10.14
N ARG A 67 0.62 -3.55 10.65
CA ARG A 67 -0.40 -3.13 11.64
C ARG A 67 -1.81 -3.33 11.09
N LEU A 68 -2.03 -3.02 9.81
CA LEU A 68 -3.31 -3.18 9.14
C LEU A 68 -3.71 -4.66 9.04
N GLU A 69 -2.76 -5.53 8.65
CA GLU A 69 -2.95 -6.98 8.63
C GLU A 69 -3.34 -7.52 10.01
N GLU A 70 -2.70 -7.04 11.08
CA GLU A 70 -3.00 -7.48 12.44
C GLU A 70 -4.37 -7.00 12.96
N GLN A 71 -4.74 -5.75 12.70
CA GLN A 71 -6.06 -5.22 13.05
C GLN A 71 -7.16 -5.95 12.29
N ALA A 72 -6.97 -6.17 10.99
CA ALA A 72 -7.88 -6.93 10.14
C ALA A 72 -8.06 -8.37 10.67
N ARG A 73 -6.97 -9.05 11.02
CA ARG A 73 -7.01 -10.41 11.60
C ARG A 73 -7.71 -10.48 12.96
N ARG A 74 -7.67 -9.40 13.74
CA ARG A 74 -8.34 -9.30 15.05
C ARG A 74 -9.78 -8.80 14.95
N GLU A 75 -10.26 -8.51 13.73
CA GLU A 75 -11.56 -7.88 13.50
C GLU A 75 -11.76 -6.59 14.32
N GLN A 76 -10.71 -5.77 14.42
CA GLN A 76 -10.71 -4.50 15.16
C GLN A 76 -10.88 -3.32 14.19
N PRO A 77 -12.11 -2.82 13.99
CA PRO A 77 -12.36 -1.69 13.09
C PRO A 77 -11.91 -0.34 13.68
N GLU A 78 -11.65 -0.27 15.00
CA GLU A 78 -11.29 0.98 15.67
C GLU A 78 -9.96 1.53 15.15
N GLY A 79 -9.97 2.79 14.69
CA GLY A 79 -8.78 3.47 14.18
C GLY A 79 -8.32 3.00 12.79
N LEU A 80 -9.06 2.11 12.13
CA LEU A 80 -8.68 1.55 10.83
C LEU A 80 -8.63 2.62 9.74
N GLU A 81 -9.55 3.57 9.74
CA GLU A 81 -9.55 4.73 8.84
C GLU A 81 -8.28 5.58 8.99
N GLN A 82 -7.87 5.87 10.24
CA GLN A 82 -6.64 6.62 10.51
C GLN A 82 -5.40 5.84 10.06
N LEU A 83 -5.37 4.53 10.28
CA LEU A 83 -4.26 3.71 9.80
C LEU A 83 -4.19 3.68 8.27
N ILE A 84 -5.34 3.56 7.58
CA ILE A 84 -5.40 3.61 6.12
C ILE A 84 -4.94 4.98 5.59
N ALA A 85 -5.29 6.08 6.27
CA ALA A 85 -4.81 7.41 5.91
C ALA A 85 -3.28 7.52 6.04
N LEU A 86 -2.70 7.00 7.13
CA LEU A 86 -1.24 6.97 7.30
C LEU A 86 -0.54 6.12 6.22
N ILE A 87 -1.12 4.98 5.84
CA ILE A 87 -0.63 4.17 4.72
C ILE A 87 -0.69 4.96 3.41
N ASP A 88 -1.76 5.73 3.19
CA ASP A 88 -1.92 6.56 2.00
C ASP A 88 -0.85 7.65 1.90
N GLU A 89 -0.63 8.39 2.99
CA GLU A 89 0.38 9.44 3.09
C GLU A 89 1.79 8.90 2.84
N GLU A 90 2.13 7.77 3.46
CA GLU A 90 3.43 7.13 3.27
C GLU A 90 3.59 6.62 1.83
N TYR A 91 2.55 5.99 1.27
CA TYR A 91 2.60 5.54 -0.12
C TYR A 91 2.77 6.70 -1.10
N GLN A 92 2.09 7.84 -0.90
CA GLN A 92 2.30 9.01 -1.77
C GLN A 92 3.75 9.50 -1.74
N SER A 93 4.39 9.47 -0.56
CA SER A 93 5.79 9.87 -0.40
C SER A 93 6.73 8.91 -1.15
N ILE A 94 6.55 7.60 -1.00
CA ILE A 94 7.31 6.56 -1.72
C ILE A 94 7.08 6.64 -3.22
N ARG A 95 5.83 6.87 -3.64
CA ARG A 95 5.47 7.01 -5.06
C ARG A 95 6.24 8.16 -5.71
N GLN A 96 6.26 9.33 -5.08
CA GLN A 96 6.98 10.49 -5.60
C GLN A 96 8.48 10.20 -5.74
N LEU A 97 9.08 9.53 -4.75
CA LEU A 97 10.48 9.13 -4.80
C LEU A 97 10.77 8.17 -5.96
N PHE A 98 9.96 7.14 -6.12
CA PHE A 98 10.14 6.15 -7.19
C PHE A 98 9.84 6.70 -8.59
N GLU A 99 8.87 7.62 -8.73
CA GLU A 99 8.64 8.31 -9.99
C GLU A 99 9.83 9.20 -10.39
N ALA A 100 10.45 9.90 -9.44
CA ALA A 100 11.65 10.70 -9.68
C ALA A 100 12.87 9.83 -10.05
N GLU A 101 13.06 8.71 -9.34
CA GLU A 101 14.10 7.74 -9.64
C GLU A 101 13.92 7.16 -11.05
N ARG A 102 12.68 6.75 -11.39
CA ARG A 102 12.34 6.22 -12.71
C ARG A 102 12.65 7.22 -13.83
N GLN A 103 12.30 8.49 -13.65
CA GLN A 103 12.60 9.55 -14.63
C GLN A 103 14.11 9.74 -14.81
N THR A 104 14.87 9.65 -13.72
CA THR A 104 16.33 9.79 -13.74
C THR A 104 16.99 8.64 -14.53
N LEU A 105 16.56 7.40 -14.29
CA LEU A 105 17.05 6.22 -15.00
C LEU A 105 16.66 6.24 -16.49
N MET A 106 15.44 6.63 -16.82
CA MET A 106 14.99 6.77 -18.22
C MET A 106 15.76 7.86 -18.99
N ALA A 107 16.23 8.91 -18.32
CA ALA A 107 17.03 9.96 -18.95
C ALA A 107 18.49 9.55 -19.19
N GLN A 108 18.95 8.45 -18.59
CA GLN A 108 20.31 7.93 -18.70
C GLN A 108 20.44 6.76 -19.69
N THR A 109 19.31 6.23 -20.19
CA THR A 109 19.23 5.15 -21.19
C THR A 109 19.04 5.71 -22.59
#